data_AF-L0DBP0-F1
#
_entry.id   AF-L0DBP0-F1
#
_cell.length_a   1.000
_cell.length_b   1.000
_cell.length_c   1.000
_cell.angle_alpha   90.00
_cell.angle_beta   90.00
_cell.angle_gamma   90.00
#
_symmetry.space_group_name_H-M   'P 1'
#
loop_
_entity.id
_entity.type
_entity.pdbx_description
1 polymer ?
#
loop_
_entity_poly.entity_id
_entity_poly.type
_entity_poly.pdbx_seq_one_letter_code
_entity_poly.pdbx_strand_id
1 'polypeptide(L)'
;MRRLFVLYDDRCGLCTWARRWLMRQPAFLEFVFIPKGSDWALRIFPDLASPEAVDDLVVVSDVGGVYREAQAWIMCLYALEEYREWSLRLAQPLFLPLARQTFALISTGRQRLSAWLELASDAEIANTLRPFQGAACEIQVPEAVLASSEHSSG
;
A
#
# COMPACT_ATOMS: atom_id res chain seq x y z
N MET A 1 7.44 -15.82 6.90
CA MET A 1 6.86 -14.61 6.30
C MET A 1 7.34 -13.42 7.09
N ARG A 2 8.04 -12.48 6.45
CA ARG A 2 8.55 -11.24 7.06
C ARG A 2 7.96 -9.99 6.43
N ARG A 3 7.49 -10.09 5.18
CA ARG A 3 7.01 -8.97 4.37
C ARG A 3 5.75 -9.32 3.57
N LEU A 4 4.89 -8.32 3.39
CA LEU A 4 3.71 -8.35 2.55
C LEU A 4 3.80 -7.27 1.46
N PHE A 5 3.65 -7.67 0.21
CA PHE A 5 3.48 -6.79 -0.93
C PHE A 5 1.98 -6.52 -1.11
N VAL A 6 1.58 -5.25 -0.97
CA VAL A 6 0.19 -4.82 -1.03
C VAL A 6 -0.03 -4.09 -2.34
N LEU A 7 -0.64 -4.80 -3.30
CA LEU A 7 -1.03 -4.23 -4.59
C LEU A 7 -2.38 -3.52 -4.43
N TYR A 8 -2.39 -2.20 -4.61
CA TYR A 8 -3.55 -1.34 -4.38
C TYR A 8 -3.85 -0.46 -5.59
N ASP A 9 -5.11 -0.05 -5.76
CA ASP A 9 -5.51 0.93 -6.77
C ASP A 9 -5.23 2.36 -6.27
N ASP A 10 -4.28 3.05 -6.90
CA ASP A 10 -3.86 4.41 -6.56
C ASP A 10 -4.83 5.50 -7.05
N ARG A 11 -5.79 5.13 -7.89
CA ARG A 11 -6.90 5.99 -8.34
C ARG A 11 -8.14 5.83 -7.46
N CYS A 12 -8.14 4.90 -6.52
CA CYS A 12 -9.22 4.72 -5.55
C CYS A 12 -8.86 5.40 -4.23
N GLY A 13 -9.61 6.45 -3.84
CA GLY A 13 -9.35 7.19 -2.60
C GLY A 13 -9.55 6.35 -1.34
N LEU A 14 -10.42 5.33 -1.36
CA LEU A 14 -10.53 4.35 -0.27
C LEU A 14 -9.28 3.47 -0.14
N CYS A 15 -8.79 2.89 -1.24
CA CYS A 15 -7.58 2.06 -1.24
C CYS A 15 -6.36 2.88 -0.79
N THR A 16 -6.29 4.12 -1.26
CA THR A 16 -5.28 5.09 -0.86
C THR A 16 -5.37 5.44 0.64
N TRP A 17 -6.56 5.75 1.15
CA TRP A 17 -6.77 6.01 2.58
C TRP A 17 -6.37 4.82 3.43
N ALA A 18 -6.74 3.60 3.01
CA ALA A 18 -6.40 2.38 3.71
C ALA A 18 -4.89 2.14 3.73
N ARG A 19 -4.18 2.38 2.62
CA ARG A 19 -2.71 2.40 2.59
C ARG A 19 -2.14 3.37 3.64
N ARG A 20 -2.63 4.61 3.69
CA ARG A 20 -2.17 5.62 4.68
C ARG A 20 -2.49 5.22 6.12
N TRP A 21 -3.62 4.56 6.35
CA TRP A 21 -3.96 4.03 7.65
C TRP A 21 -2.99 2.92 8.05
N LEU A 22 -2.79 1.92 7.18
CA LEU A 22 -1.88 0.79 7.41
C LEU A 22 -0.43 1.25 7.66
N MET A 23 0.08 2.23 6.90
CA MET A 23 1.43 2.79 7.10
C MET A 23 1.65 3.42 8.47
N ARG A 24 0.59 3.80 9.18
CA ARG A 24 0.67 4.42 10.52
C ARG A 24 0.51 3.42 11.67
N GLN A 25 0.18 2.17 11.38
CA GLN A 25 -0.04 1.16 12.40
C GLN A 25 1.28 0.46 12.77
N PRO A 26 1.53 0.16 14.06
CA PRO A 26 2.59 -0.78 14.45
C PRO A 26 2.36 -2.15 13.80
N ALA A 27 3.42 -2.72 13.21
CA ALA A 27 3.33 -3.93 12.42
C ALA A 27 4.48 -4.90 12.70
N PHE A 28 4.14 -6.18 12.84
CA PHE A 28 5.09 -7.29 12.93
C PHE A 28 5.72 -7.64 11.57
N LEU A 29 5.00 -7.36 10.48
CA LEU A 29 5.45 -7.62 9.12
C LEU A 29 5.64 -6.31 8.39
N GLU A 30 6.68 -6.26 7.57
CA GLU A 30 6.93 -5.12 6.71
C GLU A 30 5.87 -5.06 5.59
N PHE A 31 5.26 -3.89 5.40
CA PHE A 31 4.43 -3.63 4.24
C PHE A 31 5.21 -2.96 3.12
N VAL A 32 5.07 -3.50 1.91
CA VAL A 32 5.54 -2.88 0.67
C VAL A 32 4.33 -2.58 -0.19
N PHE A 33 3.92 -1.31 -0.22
CA PHE A 33 2.78 -0.87 -1.02
C PHE A 33 3.19 -0.61 -2.46
N ILE A 34 2.48 -1.23 -3.40
CA ILE A 34 2.75 -1.12 -4.83
C ILE A 34 1.48 -0.71 -5.57
N PRO A 35 1.46 0.43 -6.28
CA PRO A 35 0.34 0.77 -7.14
C PRO A 35 0.14 -0.30 -8.22
N LYS A 36 -1.10 -0.78 -8.37
CA LYS A 36 -1.48 -1.68 -9.47
C LYS A 36 -1.22 -0.99 -10.82
N GLY A 37 -0.79 -1.75 -11.81
CA GLY A 37 -0.42 -1.22 -13.12
C GLY A 37 0.88 -0.40 -13.17
N SER A 38 1.57 -0.19 -12.04
CA SER A 38 2.93 0.39 -12.09
C SER A 38 3.90 -0.55 -12.79
N ASP A 39 4.94 0.01 -13.43
CA ASP A 39 6.00 -0.78 -14.07
C ASP A 39 6.62 -1.81 -13.12
N TRP A 40 6.75 -1.44 -11.85
CA TRP A 40 7.28 -2.34 -10.83
C TRP A 40 6.32 -3.50 -10.54
N ALA A 41 5.03 -3.22 -10.40
CA ALA A 41 4.00 -4.24 -10.21
C ALA A 41 3.92 -5.20 -11.40
N LEU A 42 3.94 -4.67 -12.63
CA LEU A 42 3.87 -5.46 -13.86
C LEU A 42 5.10 -6.34 -14.06
N ARG A 43 6.28 -5.91 -13.59
CA ARG A 43 7.51 -6.71 -13.65
C ARG A 43 7.54 -7.84 -12.62
N ILE A 44 7.11 -7.59 -11.39
CA ILE A 44 7.22 -8.57 -10.29
C ILE A 44 5.99 -9.47 -10.20
N PHE A 45 4.81 -8.95 -10.51
CA PHE A 45 3.53 -9.66 -10.37
C PHE A 45 2.65 -9.49 -11.63
N PRO A 46 3.12 -9.92 -12.82
CA PRO A 46 2.43 -9.65 -14.09
C PRO A 46 0.95 -10.09 -14.09
N ASP A 47 0.64 -11.26 -13.52
CA ASP A 47 -0.72 -11.82 -13.49
C ASP A 47 -1.64 -11.17 -12.44
N LEU A 48 -1.07 -10.43 -11.47
CA LEU A 48 -1.82 -9.83 -10.35
C LEU A 48 -1.95 -8.31 -10.46
N ALA A 49 -1.03 -7.70 -11.20
CA ALA A 49 -0.90 -6.25 -11.36
C ALA A 49 -1.67 -5.70 -12.57
N SER A 50 -2.33 -6.56 -13.35
CA SER A 50 -3.13 -6.13 -14.50
C SER A 50 -4.17 -5.09 -14.08
N PRO A 51 -4.28 -3.95 -14.79
CA PRO A 51 -5.26 -2.91 -14.49
C PRO A 51 -6.71 -3.35 -14.70
N GLU A 52 -6.93 -4.48 -15.38
CA GLU A 52 -8.25 -5.10 -15.59
C GLU A 52 -8.71 -5.95 -14.38
N ALA A 53 -7.80 -6.25 -13.44
CA ALA A 53 -8.14 -7.03 -12.26
C ALA A 53 -9.10 -6.26 -11.35
N VAL A 54 -10.32 -6.78 -11.20
CA VAL A 54 -11.43 -6.13 -10.46
C VAL A 54 -11.17 -6.06 -8.95
N ASP A 55 -10.25 -6.86 -8.43
CA ASP A 55 -9.92 -6.93 -7.01
C ASP A 55 -9.45 -5.57 -6.47
N ASP A 56 -10.06 -5.09 -5.40
CA ASP A 56 -9.67 -3.83 -4.75
C ASP A 56 -8.26 -3.85 -4.18
N LEU A 57 -7.88 -5.00 -3.63
CA LEU A 57 -6.67 -5.19 -2.84
C LEU A 57 -6.17 -6.62 -3.04
N VAL A 58 -4.91 -6.76 -3.43
CA VAL A 58 -4.23 -8.05 -3.52
C VAL A 58 -2.99 -7.98 -2.65
N VAL A 59 -2.80 -8.98 -1.80
CA VAL A 59 -1.64 -9.08 -0.91
C VAL A 59 -0.86 -10.31 -1.30
N VAL A 60 0.44 -10.15 -1.50
CA VAL A 60 1.38 -11.24 -1.76
C VAL A 60 2.38 -11.31 -0.62
N SER A 61 2.59 -12.48 -0.02
CA SER A 61 3.64 -12.65 0.98
C SER A 61 4.98 -12.95 0.34
N ASP A 62 6.05 -12.59 1.05
CA ASP A 62 7.44 -12.95 0.67
C ASP A 62 7.73 -14.45 0.62
N VAL A 63 6.79 -15.28 1.08
CA VAL A 63 6.82 -16.75 0.97
C VAL A 63 5.92 -17.30 -0.15
N GLY A 64 5.36 -16.44 -1.00
CA GLY A 64 4.60 -16.81 -2.18
C GLY A 64 3.08 -17.00 -1.97
N GLY A 65 2.55 -16.69 -0.79
CA GLY A 65 1.11 -16.73 -0.56
C GLY A 65 0.40 -15.56 -1.24
N VAL A 66 -0.70 -15.81 -1.93
CA VAL A 66 -1.51 -14.78 -2.61
C VAL A 66 -2.89 -14.72 -1.96
N TYR A 67 -3.28 -13.52 -1.54
CA TYR A 67 -4.52 -13.26 -0.83
C TYR A 67 -5.32 -12.18 -1.56
N ARG A 68 -6.61 -12.43 -1.77
CA ARG A 68 -7.52 -11.56 -2.51
C ARG A 68 -8.75 -11.21 -1.68
N GLU A 69 -9.46 -10.16 -2.08
CA GLU A 69 -10.72 -9.73 -1.47
C GLU A 69 -10.61 -9.63 0.07
N ALA A 70 -11.54 -10.25 0.80
CA ALA A 70 -11.55 -10.26 2.26
C ALA A 70 -10.28 -10.88 2.88
N GLN A 71 -9.65 -11.85 2.21
CA GLN A 71 -8.42 -12.46 2.74
C GLN A 71 -7.24 -11.50 2.69
N ALA A 72 -7.18 -10.62 1.68
CA ALA A 72 -6.16 -9.58 1.61
C ALA A 72 -6.27 -8.64 2.82
N TRP A 73 -7.49 -8.21 3.16
CA TRP A 73 -7.74 -7.39 4.34
C TRP A 73 -7.39 -8.10 5.65
N ILE A 74 -7.80 -9.36 5.80
CA ILE A 74 -7.46 -10.15 6.98
C ILE A 74 -5.94 -10.30 7.12
N MET A 75 -5.21 -10.50 6.02
CA MET A 75 -3.75 -10.57 6.04
C MET A 75 -3.08 -9.24 6.38
N CYS A 76 -3.64 -8.11 5.93
CA CYS A 76 -3.19 -6.80 6.39
C CYS A 76 -3.39 -6.66 7.91
N LEU A 77 -4.56 -7.04 8.46
CA LEU A 77 -4.79 -6.98 9.90
C LEU A 77 -3.87 -7.94 10.68
N TYR A 78 -3.59 -9.12 10.13
CA TYR A 78 -2.67 -10.09 10.73
C TYR A 78 -1.25 -9.55 10.88
N ALA A 79 -0.81 -8.72 9.94
CA ALA A 79 0.50 -8.08 9.97
C ALA A 79 0.64 -7.02 11.07
N LEU A 80 -0.47 -6.44 11.51
CA LEU A 80 -0.48 -5.40 12.55
C LEU A 80 -0.36 -5.99 13.94
N GLU A 81 0.24 -5.24 14.86
CA GLU A 81 0.41 -5.69 16.24
C GLU A 81 -0.94 -5.79 16.97
N GLU A 82 -1.71 -4.71 16.96
CA GLU A 82 -2.97 -4.60 17.72
C GLU A 82 -4.13 -5.41 17.12
N TYR A 83 -4.08 -5.69 15.81
CA TYR A 83 -5.18 -6.32 15.09
C TYR A 83 -4.96 -7.81 14.81
N ARG A 84 -3.83 -8.37 15.26
CA ARG A 84 -3.46 -9.76 14.98
C ARG A 84 -4.47 -10.76 15.51
N GLU A 85 -4.90 -10.62 16.77
CA GLU A 85 -5.90 -11.52 17.34
C GLU A 85 -7.26 -11.41 16.64
N TRP A 86 -7.65 -10.19 16.27
CA TRP A 86 -8.86 -9.94 15.49
C TRP A 86 -8.80 -10.58 14.12
N SER A 87 -7.64 -10.53 13.45
CA SER A 87 -7.45 -11.20 12.15
C SER A 87 -7.68 -12.70 12.25
N LEU A 88 -7.19 -13.34 13.32
CA LEU A 88 -7.35 -14.77 13.55
C LEU A 88 -8.81 -15.14 13.79
N ARG A 89 -9.57 -14.29 14.50
CA ARG A 89 -11.02 -14.46 14.70
C ARG A 89 -11.80 -14.31 13.38
N LEU A 90 -11.47 -13.29 12.59
CA LEU A 90 -12.11 -13.04 11.30
C LEU A 90 -11.80 -14.11 10.24
N ALA A 91 -10.65 -14.78 10.36
CA ALA A 91 -10.28 -15.93 9.54
C ALA A 91 -11.09 -17.20 9.86
N GLN A 92 -11.88 -17.22 10.94
CA GLN A 92 -12.68 -18.39 11.29
C GLN A 92 -13.89 -18.56 10.34
N PRO A 93 -14.26 -19.80 9.97
CA PRO A 93 -15.33 -20.07 9.00
C PRO A 93 -16.69 -19.45 9.36
N LEU A 94 -16.97 -19.29 10.66
CA LEU A 94 -18.22 -18.73 11.15
C LEU A 94 -18.34 -17.21 10.91
N PHE A 95 -17.22 -16.49 10.86
CA PHE A 95 -17.17 -15.05 10.65
C PHE A 95 -16.79 -14.66 9.22
N LEU A 96 -16.23 -15.60 8.44
CA LEU A 96 -15.91 -15.41 7.03
C LEU A 96 -17.07 -14.87 6.17
N PRO A 97 -18.33 -15.37 6.27
CA PRO A 97 -19.40 -14.85 5.43
C PRO A 97 -19.81 -13.42 5.79
N LEU A 98 -19.71 -13.04 7.08
CA LEU A 98 -19.95 -11.67 7.51
C LEU A 98 -18.82 -10.75 7.03
N ALA A 99 -17.56 -11.14 7.25
CA ALA A 99 -16.39 -10.40 6.78
C ALA A 99 -16.40 -10.22 5.25
N ARG A 100 -16.71 -11.28 4.49
CA ARG A 100 -16.88 -11.20 3.04
C ARG A 100 -17.95 -10.20 2.65
N GLN A 101 -19.10 -10.18 3.32
CA GLN A 101 -20.17 -9.22 3.01
C GLN A 101 -19.76 -7.78 3.33
N THR A 102 -19.18 -7.49 4.50
CA THR A 102 -18.71 -6.14 4.82
C THR A 102 -17.60 -5.68 3.87
N PHE A 103 -16.59 -6.51 3.62
CA PHE A 103 -15.51 -6.14 2.70
C PHE A 103 -15.97 -6.06 1.24
N ALA A 104 -16.92 -6.90 0.80
CA ALA A 104 -17.50 -6.81 -0.54
C ALA A 104 -18.35 -5.56 -0.73
N LEU A 105 -19.10 -5.12 0.30
CA LEU A 105 -19.86 -3.86 0.25
C LEU A 105 -18.93 -2.64 0.19
N ILE A 106 -17.87 -2.66 0.99
CA ILE A 106 -16.80 -1.67 0.95
C ILE A 106 -16.16 -1.64 -0.45
N SER A 107 -15.97 -2.83 -1.06
CA SER A 107 -15.26 -2.97 -2.32
C SER A 107 -16.07 -2.60 -3.57
N THR A 108 -17.31 -3.08 -3.65
CA THR A 108 -18.24 -2.74 -4.74
C THR A 108 -18.67 -1.27 -4.68
N GLY A 109 -18.67 -0.68 -3.49
CA GLY A 109 -18.98 0.73 -3.27
C GLY A 109 -17.77 1.67 -3.33
N ARG A 110 -16.54 1.18 -3.54
CA ARG A 110 -15.30 1.93 -3.26
C ARG A 110 -15.22 3.32 -3.89
N GLN A 111 -15.67 3.47 -5.14
CA GLN A 111 -15.69 4.76 -5.83
C GLN A 111 -16.72 5.73 -5.24
N ARG A 112 -17.91 5.21 -4.89
CA ARG A 112 -18.97 5.98 -4.23
C ARG A 112 -18.62 6.34 -2.79
N LEU A 113 -17.98 5.43 -2.06
CA LEU A 113 -17.50 5.66 -0.70
C LEU A 113 -16.35 6.68 -0.69
N SER A 114 -15.42 6.59 -1.65
CA SER A 114 -14.35 7.57 -1.82
C SER A 114 -14.90 8.98 -2.08
N ALA A 115 -15.91 9.09 -2.95
CA ALA A 115 -16.57 10.36 -3.25
C ALA A 115 -17.38 10.90 -2.05
N TRP A 116 -18.04 10.02 -1.29
CA TRP A 116 -18.80 10.40 -0.09
C TRP A 116 -17.92 10.87 1.07
N LEU A 117 -16.69 10.37 1.17
CA LEU A 117 -15.73 10.70 2.23
C LEU A 117 -14.72 11.79 1.84
N GLU A 118 -14.84 12.40 0.66
CA GLU A 118 -13.90 13.42 0.12
C GLU A 118 -12.42 12.99 0.21
N LEU A 119 -12.13 11.70 0.03
CA LEU A 119 -10.77 11.16 0.20
C LEU A 119 -9.92 11.38 -1.05
N ALA A 120 -8.93 12.28 -0.95
CA ALA A 120 -7.95 12.52 -2.02
C ALA A 120 -7.10 11.27 -2.31
N SER A 121 -7.10 10.84 -3.58
CA SER A 121 -6.35 9.66 -4.06
C SER A 121 -4.86 9.95 -4.22
N ASP A 122 -4.01 8.92 -4.22
CA ASP A 122 -2.57 9.09 -4.39
C ASP A 122 -2.23 9.61 -5.78
N ALA A 123 -2.94 9.13 -6.81
CA ALA A 123 -2.79 9.62 -8.18
C ALA A 123 -3.15 11.11 -8.32
N GLU A 124 -4.19 11.57 -7.61
CA GLU A 124 -4.59 12.99 -7.60
C GLU A 124 -3.55 13.88 -6.90
N ILE A 125 -3.03 13.44 -5.75
CA ILE A 125 -1.94 14.13 -5.06
C ILE A 125 -0.69 14.15 -5.95
N ALA A 126 -0.32 13.02 -6.56
CA ALA A 126 0.83 12.94 -7.46
C ALA A 126 0.67 13.87 -8.67
N ASN A 127 -0.51 13.94 -9.28
CA ASN A 127 -0.81 14.87 -10.38
C ASN A 127 -0.71 16.33 -9.94
N THR A 128 -1.20 16.67 -8.74
CA THR A 128 -1.13 18.02 -8.17
C THR A 128 0.31 18.43 -7.88
N LEU A 129 1.15 17.49 -7.46
CA LEU A 129 2.56 17.72 -7.17
C LEU A 129 3.44 17.68 -8.42
N ARG A 130 2.99 17.09 -9.54
CA ARG A 130 3.77 16.95 -10.78
C ARG A 130 4.38 18.27 -11.30
N PRO A 131 3.71 19.43 -11.26
CA PRO A 131 4.31 20.72 -11.63
C PRO A 131 5.50 21.14 -10.75
N PHE A 132 5.58 20.65 -9.50
CA PHE A 132 6.62 20.98 -8.55
C PHE A 132 7.80 19.98 -8.55
N GLN A 133 7.68 18.84 -9.23
CA GLN A 133 8.73 17.81 -9.31
C GLN A 133 9.94 18.22 -10.18
N GLY A 134 9.86 19.35 -10.89
CA GLY A 134 10.93 19.91 -11.72
C GLY A 134 11.76 21.02 -11.08
N ALA A 135 11.43 21.47 -9.86
CA ALA A 135 12.34 22.30 -9.09
C ALA A 135 13.41 21.37 -8.53
N ALA A 136 14.43 21.07 -9.35
CA ALA A 136 15.65 20.43 -8.87
C ALA A 136 16.07 21.18 -7.60
N CYS A 137 16.01 20.50 -6.46
CA CYS A 137 16.65 21.01 -5.26
C CYS A 137 18.13 21.04 -5.63
N GLU A 138 18.63 22.21 -6.03
CA GLU A 138 20.04 22.42 -6.26
C GLU A 138 20.68 22.32 -4.88
N ILE A 139 21.11 21.12 -4.53
CA ILE A 139 21.80 20.86 -3.28
C ILE A 139 23.11 21.62 -3.38
N GLN A 140 23.14 22.84 -2.86
CA GLN A 140 24.37 23.57 -2.62
C GLN A 140 25.09 22.83 -1.51
N VAL A 141 25.99 21.93 -1.89
CA VAL A 141 26.93 21.31 -0.95
C VAL A 141 27.87 22.42 -0.49
N PRO A 142 27.88 22.79 0.81
CA PRO A 142 28.78 23.83 1.29
C PRO A 142 30.23 23.41 1.07
N GLU A 143 31.06 24.33 0.56
CA GLU A 143 32.47 24.08 0.23
C GLU A 143 33.29 23.57 1.43
N ALA A 144 32.85 23.91 2.66
CA ALA A 144 33.40 23.38 3.91
C ALA A 144 33.32 21.84 4.04
N VAL A 145 32.32 21.21 3.41
CA VAL A 145 32.15 19.75 3.41
C VAL A 145 33.14 19.08 2.44
N LEU A 146 33.52 19.76 1.35
CA LEU A 146 34.50 19.26 0.38
C LEU A 146 35.95 19.41 0.87
N ALA A 147 36.27 20.45 1.65
CA ALA A 147 37.61 20.67 2.19
C ALA A 147 38.01 19.70 3.32
N SER A 148 37.04 18.98 3.90
CA SER A 148 37.27 18.08 5.04
C SER A 148 37.74 16.68 4.64
N SER A 149 37.70 16.32 3.34
CA SER A 149 38.10 14.98 2.86
C SER A 149 39.58 14.87 2.47
N GLU A 150 40.30 15.99 2.33
CA GLU A 150 41.71 15.98 1.91
C GLU A 150 42.72 15.89 3.07
N HIS A 151 42.27 16.02 4.33
CA HIS A 151 43.16 16.04 5.50
C HIS A 151 43.20 14.74 6.33
N SER A 152 42.68 13.62 5.81
CA SER A 152 42.84 12.29 6.42
C SER A 152 43.62 11.34 5.51
N SER A 153 44.84 11.74 5.15
CA SER A 153 45.91 10.85 4.70
C SER A 153 47.25 11.53 5.01
N GLY A 154 47.69 11.35 6.25
CA GLY A 154 48.98 11.78 6.77
C GLY A 154 49.28 11.01 8.05
#